data_AF-A0A0U1D0Y9-F1
#
_entry.id   AF-A0A0U1D0Y9-F1
#
_cell.length_a   1.000
_cell.length_b   1.000
_cell.length_c   1.000
_cell.angle_alpha   90.00
_cell.angle_beta   90.00
_cell.angle_gamma   90.00
#
_symmetry.space_group_name_H-M   'P 1'
#
loop_
_entity.id
_entity.type
_entity.pdbx_description
1 polymer ?
#
loop_
_entity_poly.entity_id
_entity_poly.type
_entity_poly.pdbx_seq_one_letter_code
_entity_poly.pdbx_strand_id
1 'polypeptide(L)'
;MPADAGEAELREVFGELTPPAPDTYISELSDLDLFLLKVTLALFSNRPILVVGDLEQVRDNCRRAIAVERLGAIAAQRSVVVGVTNPLGHEAPDHDLHDHRILTGKNA
;
A
#
# COMPACT_ATOMS: atom_id res chain seq x y z
N MET A 1 5.47 5.45 -25.24
CA MET A 1 5.47 4.36 -24.24
C MET A 1 4.78 3.18 -24.90
N PRO A 2 5.34 1.96 -24.82
CA PRO A 2 4.65 0.79 -25.34
C PRO A 2 3.33 0.57 -24.57
N ALA A 3 2.36 -0.10 -25.21
CA ALA A 3 0.98 -0.21 -24.68
C ALA A 3 0.88 -1.08 -23.42
N ASP A 4 1.90 -1.87 -23.14
CA ASP A 4 2.06 -2.76 -21.98
C ASP A 4 2.85 -2.10 -20.82
N ALA A 5 3.30 -0.85 -21.00
CA ALA A 5 4.07 -0.15 -19.98
C ALA A 5 3.25 -0.03 -18.69
N GLY A 6 3.75 -0.63 -17.60
CA GLY A 6 3.12 -0.60 -16.29
C GLY A 6 2.25 -1.80 -15.95
N GLU A 7 2.02 -2.74 -16.87
CA GLU A 7 1.20 -3.93 -16.62
C GLU A 7 1.83 -4.85 -15.56
N ALA A 8 3.15 -4.94 -15.55
CA ALA A 8 3.88 -5.74 -14.56
C ALA A 8 3.71 -5.18 -13.14
N GLU A 9 3.85 -3.86 -12.97
CA GLU A 9 3.68 -3.18 -11.69
C GLU A 9 2.21 -3.15 -11.27
N LEU A 10 1.27 -3.01 -12.21
CA LEU A 10 -0.16 -3.08 -11.91
C LEU A 10 -0.51 -4.47 -11.35
N ARG A 11 -0.03 -5.53 -12.01
CA ARG A 11 -0.18 -6.91 -11.53
C ARG A 11 0.54 -7.16 -10.21
N GLU A 12 1.74 -6.62 -10.01
CA GLU A 12 2.47 -6.70 -8.73
C GLU A 12 1.67 -6.09 -7.59
N VAL A 13 1.09 -4.90 -7.80
CA VAL A 13 0.39 -4.17 -6.74
C VAL A 13 -1.01 -4.75 -6.48
N PHE A 14 -1.79 -5.05 -7.52
CA PHE A 14 -3.15 -5.56 -7.35
C PHE A 14 -3.19 -7.06 -7.01
N GLY A 15 -2.22 -7.85 -7.48
CA GLY A 15 -2.19 -9.30 -7.27
C GLY A 15 -3.44 -9.97 -7.84
N GLU A 16 -4.20 -10.64 -6.98
CA GLU A 16 -5.45 -11.33 -7.33
C GLU A 16 -6.66 -10.38 -7.42
N LEU A 17 -6.51 -9.12 -7.04
CA LEU A 17 -7.57 -8.12 -7.19
C LEU A 17 -7.71 -7.73 -8.66
N THR A 18 -8.95 -7.61 -9.13
CA THR A 18 -9.21 -7.06 -10.46
C THR A 18 -8.88 -5.56 -10.45
N PRO A 19 -7.93 -5.08 -11.25
CA PRO A 19 -7.67 -3.64 -11.37
C PRO A 19 -8.87 -2.92 -12.03
N PRO A 20 -9.05 -1.61 -11.76
CA PRO A 20 -10.10 -0.83 -12.41
C PRO A 20 -9.92 -0.82 -13.93
N ALA A 21 -11.04 -0.68 -14.65
CA ALA A 21 -10.97 -0.60 -16.11
C ALA A 21 -10.24 0.67 -16.56
N PRO A 22 -9.51 0.66 -17.69
CA PRO A 22 -8.73 1.82 -18.14
C PRO A 22 -9.55 3.09 -18.39
N ASP A 23 -10.85 2.95 -18.62
CA ASP A 23 -11.81 4.03 -18.87
C ASP A 23 -12.64 4.42 -17.63
N THR A 24 -12.40 3.79 -16.48
CA THR A 24 -13.05 4.15 -15.22
C THR A 24 -12.59 5.53 -14.75
N TYR A 25 -13.52 6.40 -14.39
CA TYR A 25 -13.16 7.73 -13.89
C TYR A 25 -12.57 7.64 -12.48
N ILE A 26 -11.58 8.49 -12.17
CA ILE A 26 -10.94 8.54 -10.85
C ILE A 26 -11.96 8.75 -9.72
N SER A 27 -13.02 9.54 -9.96
CA SER A 27 -14.09 9.80 -8.99
C SER A 27 -14.97 8.59 -8.69
N GLU A 28 -14.92 7.56 -9.54
CA GLU A 28 -15.69 6.31 -9.38
C GLU A 28 -14.86 5.21 -8.71
N LEU A 29 -13.55 5.42 -8.56
CA LEU A 29 -12.66 4.48 -7.90
C LEU A 29 -12.99 4.39 -6.41
N SER A 30 -12.90 3.18 -5.87
CA SER A 30 -12.90 3.02 -4.43
C SER A 30 -11.62 3.60 -3.82
N ASP A 31 -11.65 3.96 -2.54
CA ASP A 31 -10.45 4.42 -1.82
C ASP A 31 -9.29 3.41 -1.91
N LEU A 32 -9.61 2.09 -1.97
CA LEU A 32 -8.62 1.03 -2.14
C LEU A 32 -8.02 1.05 -3.54
N ASP A 33 -8.84 1.12 -4.59
CA ASP A 33 -8.35 1.14 -5.97
C ASP A 33 -7.48 2.38 -6.24
N LEU A 34 -7.92 3.53 -5.72
CA LEU A 34 -7.15 4.77 -5.81
C LEU A 34 -5.83 4.67 -5.04
N PHE A 35 -5.85 4.05 -3.85
CA PHE A 35 -4.64 3.78 -3.06
C PHE A 35 -3.66 2.90 -3.84
N LEU A 36 -4.13 1.75 -4.35
CA LEU A 36 -3.29 0.80 -5.09
C LEU A 36 -2.77 1.41 -6.38
N LEU A 37 -3.56 2.18 -7.10
CA LEU A 37 -3.11 2.88 -8.31
C LEU A 37 -1.99 3.89 -8.01
N LYS A 38 -2.09 4.65 -6.91
CA LYS A 38 -1.01 5.54 -6.45
C LYS A 38 0.27 4.75 -6.15
N VAL A 39 0.15 3.57 -5.55
CA VAL A 39 1.30 2.67 -5.30
C VAL A 39 1.90 2.16 -6.61
N THR A 40 1.08 1.73 -7.58
CA THR A 40 1.54 1.31 -8.92
C THR A 40 2.36 2.41 -9.59
N LEU A 41 1.86 3.65 -9.58
CA LEU A 41 2.59 4.79 -10.14
C LEU A 41 3.91 5.05 -9.41
N ALA A 42 3.96 4.85 -8.09
CA ALA A 42 5.21 4.94 -7.33
C ALA A 42 6.22 3.87 -7.74
N LEU A 43 5.78 2.64 -8.06
CA LEU A 43 6.66 1.55 -8.49
C LEU A 43 7.35 1.84 -9.83
N PHE A 44 6.75 2.65 -10.72
CA PHE A 44 7.37 3.03 -12.01
C PHE A 44 8.69 3.79 -11.83
N SER A 45 8.91 4.41 -10.67
CA SER A 45 10.18 5.08 -10.35
C SER A 45 11.34 4.12 -10.09
N ASN A 46 11.05 2.81 -10.00
CA ASN A 46 11.99 1.71 -9.73
C ASN A 46 12.96 2.00 -8.58
N ARG A 47 12.45 2.60 -7.50
CA ARG A 47 13.22 2.87 -6.29
C ARG A 47 13.25 1.64 -5.38
N PRO A 48 14.36 1.41 -4.66
CA PRO A 48 14.51 0.27 -3.75
C PRO A 48 13.68 0.42 -2.46
N ILE A 49 13.14 1.61 -2.20
CA ILE A 49 12.33 1.93 -1.02
C ILE A 49 11.02 2.57 -1.47
N LEU A 50 9.91 2.05 -0.97
CA LEU A 50 8.57 2.63 -1.10
C LEU A 50 8.15 3.21 0.26
N VAL A 51 7.87 4.50 0.31
CA VAL A 51 7.36 5.16 1.52
C VAL A 51 5.89 5.51 1.31
N VAL A 52 5.02 4.98 2.18
CA VAL A 52 3.58 5.20 2.16
C VAL A 52 3.20 6.01 3.39
N GLY A 53 2.87 7.29 3.21
CA GLY A 53 2.56 8.19 4.34
C GLY A 53 1.08 8.27 4.73
N ASP A 54 0.18 7.67 3.95
CA ASP A 54 -1.26 7.88 4.07
C ASP A 54 -2.01 6.58 3.79
N LEU A 55 -1.93 5.63 4.73
CA LEU A 55 -2.72 4.40 4.68
C LEU A 55 -4.19 4.67 5.05
N GLU A 56 -4.41 5.71 5.87
CA GLU A 56 -5.69 6.17 6.38
C GLU A 56 -6.65 6.68 5.30
N GLN A 57 -6.15 7.02 4.10
CA GLN A 57 -7.01 7.27 2.94
C GLN A 57 -7.92 6.08 2.62
N VAL A 58 -7.53 4.84 2.97
CA VAL A 58 -8.39 3.66 2.90
C VAL A 58 -9.20 3.55 4.18
N ARG A 59 -10.40 4.14 4.17
CA ARG A 59 -11.22 4.35 5.37
C ARG A 59 -11.87 3.08 5.91
N ASP A 60 -12.27 2.19 5.01
CA ASP A 60 -12.89 0.92 5.39
C ASP A 60 -11.83 -0.05 5.94
N ASN A 61 -12.09 -0.63 7.12
CA ASN A 61 -11.12 -1.48 7.80
C ASN A 61 -10.80 -2.76 7.02
N CYS A 62 -11.80 -3.38 6.39
CA CYS A 62 -11.60 -4.58 5.60
C CYS A 62 -10.72 -4.28 4.38
N ARG A 63 -11.01 -3.19 3.66
CA ARG A 63 -10.18 -2.72 2.55
C ARG A 63 -8.77 -2.30 2.99
N ARG A 64 -8.64 -1.71 4.17
CA ARG A 64 -7.33 -1.35 4.72
C ARG A 64 -6.48 -2.57 5.03
N ALA A 65 -7.09 -3.66 5.53
CA ALA A 65 -6.40 -4.93 5.70
C ALA A 65 -5.87 -5.47 4.36
N ILE A 66 -6.68 -5.38 3.30
CA ILE A 66 -6.26 -5.76 1.93
C ILE A 66 -5.09 -4.87 1.47
N ALA A 67 -5.17 -3.55 1.65
CA ALA A 67 -4.08 -2.64 1.28
C ALA A 67 -2.77 -3.03 1.99
N VAL A 68 -2.84 -3.33 3.28
CA VAL A 68 -1.70 -3.77 4.10
C VAL A 68 -1.15 -5.10 3.60
N GLU A 69 -2.00 -6.07 3.27
CA GLU A 69 -1.59 -7.33 2.66
C GLU A 69 -0.83 -7.11 1.34
N ARG A 70 -1.36 -6.24 0.47
CA ARG A 70 -0.69 -5.89 -0.80
C ARG A 70 0.67 -5.23 -0.57
N LEU A 71 0.77 -4.30 0.38
CA LEU A 71 2.04 -3.69 0.76
C LEU A 71 3.05 -4.72 1.30
N GLY A 72 2.59 -5.70 2.08
CA GLY A 72 3.42 -6.81 2.56
C GLY A 72 3.94 -7.69 1.42
N ALA A 73 3.11 -7.97 0.42
CA ALA A 73 3.55 -8.70 -0.78
C ALA A 73 4.64 -7.93 -1.55
N ILE A 74 4.50 -6.61 -1.69
CA ILE A 74 5.52 -5.74 -2.30
C ILE A 74 6.80 -5.74 -1.43
N ALA A 75 6.65 -5.79 -0.11
CA ALA A 75 7.77 -5.81 0.83
C ALA A 75 8.70 -7.03 0.68
N ALA A 76 8.23 -8.11 0.06
CA ALA A 76 9.05 -9.27 -0.26
C ALA A 76 10.15 -8.98 -1.30
N GLN A 77 10.00 -7.90 -2.08
CA GLN A 77 10.92 -7.52 -3.17
C GLN A 77 11.68 -6.22 -2.87
N ARG A 78 11.13 -5.33 -2.03
CA ARG A 78 11.71 -4.01 -1.72
C ARG A 78 11.35 -3.54 -0.32
N SER A 79 12.09 -2.60 0.25
CA SER A 79 11.75 -2.07 1.56
C SER A 79 10.49 -1.19 1.47
N VAL A 80 9.49 -1.46 2.31
CA VAL A 80 8.27 -0.67 2.42
C VAL A 80 8.20 -0.04 3.81
N VAL A 81 8.05 1.28 3.88
CA VAL A 81 7.87 2.01 5.14
C VAL A 81 6.50 2.65 5.11
N VAL A 82 5.67 2.32 6.09
CA VAL A 82 4.30 2.81 6.17
C VAL A 82 4.14 3.69 7.40
N GLY A 83 3.73 4.94 7.19
CA GLY A 83 3.22 5.80 8.24
C GLY A 83 1.83 5.36 8.62
N VAL A 84 1.62 5.03 9.90
CA VAL A 84 0.32 4.65 10.44
C VAL A 84 0.03 5.44 11.72
N THR A 85 -1.22 5.82 11.90
CA THR A 85 -1.70 6.50 13.11
C THR A 85 -2.03 5.50 14.21
N ASN A 86 -2.51 4.31 13.81
CA ASN A 86 -2.82 3.20 14.69
C ASN A 86 -1.98 1.98 14.26
N PRO A 87 -1.48 1.16 15.20
CA PRO A 87 -0.81 -0.09 14.87
C PRO A 87 -1.68 -0.98 13.96
N LEU A 88 -1.02 -1.75 13.10
CA LEU A 88 -1.70 -2.73 12.26
C LEU A 88 -2.22 -3.89 13.15
N GLY A 89 -3.29 -4.55 12.69
CA GLY A 89 -3.87 -5.68 13.40
C GLY A 89 -2.96 -6.92 13.37
N HIS A 90 -3.25 -7.90 14.24
CA HIS A 90 -2.48 -9.16 14.33
C HIS A 90 -2.50 -10.01 13.05
N GLU A 91 -3.46 -9.77 12.16
CA GLU A 91 -3.56 -10.45 10.86
C GLU A 91 -2.76 -9.74 9.76
N ALA A 92 -2.11 -8.60 10.06
CA ALA A 92 -1.24 -7.94 9.10
C ALA A 92 -0.01 -8.81 8.79
N PRO A 93 0.58 -8.69 7.58
CA PRO A 93 1.85 -9.29 7.26
C PRO A 93 2.93 -8.92 8.30
N ASP A 94 3.96 -9.75 8.40
CA ASP A 94 5.08 -9.52 9.31
C ASP A 94 5.68 -8.13 9.11
N HIS A 95 5.81 -7.38 10.20
CA HIS A 95 6.27 -6.00 10.18
C HIS A 95 6.85 -5.57 11.54
N ASP A 96 7.85 -4.70 11.48
CA ASP A 96 8.40 -4.04 12.67
C ASP A 96 7.67 -2.71 12.93
N LEU A 97 7.06 -2.58 14.11
CA LEU A 97 6.43 -1.34 14.54
C LEU A 97 7.47 -0.42 15.21
N HIS A 98 7.78 0.70 14.57
CA HIS A 98 8.62 1.74 15.15
C HIS A 98 7.78 2.83 15.85
N ASP A 99 7.40 2.61 17.11
CA ASP A 99 6.70 3.62 17.93
C ASP A 99 7.67 4.39 18.83
N HIS A 100 7.86 5.69 18.53
CA HIS A 100 8.68 6.59 19.35
C HIS A 100 8.24 6.70 20.81
N ARG A 101 6.95 6.49 21.13
CA ARG A 101 6.44 6.52 22.51
C ARG A 101 7.00 5.35 23.32
N ILE A 102 7.05 4.18 22.70
CA ILE A 102 7.64 2.97 23.28
C ILE A 102 9.16 3.14 23.40
N LEU A 103 9.80 3.70 22.36
CA LEU A 103 11.25 3.90 22.33
C LEU A 103 11.77 4.98 23.30
N THR A 104 10.93 5.92 23.73
CA THR A 104 11.33 7.02 24.64
C THR A 104 10.88 6.80 26.09
N GLY A 105 10.29 5.65 26.42
CA GLY A 105 9.87 5.31 27.79
C GLY A 105 8.76 6.20 28.35
N LYS A 106 8.10 7.01 27.52
CA LYS A 106 6.90 7.77 27.91
C LYS A 106 5.68 6.85 27.76
N ASN A 107 5.51 5.96 28.74
CA ASN A 107 4.25 5.53 29.36
C ASN A 107 4.48 4.24 30.16
N ALA A 108 4.72 4.42 31.47
CA ALA A 108 4.24 3.53 32.52
C ALA A 108 3.16 4.30 33.28
#